data_AF-A0A4Y2SIU3-F1
#
_entry.id   AF-A0A4Y2SIU3-F1
#
_cell.length_a   1.000
_cell.length_b   1.000
_cell.length_c   1.000
_cell.angle_alpha   90.00
_cell.angle_beta   90.00
_cell.angle_gamma   90.00
#
_symmetry.space_group_name_H-M   'P 1'
#
loop_
_entity.id
_entity.type
_entity.pdbx_description
1 polymer ?
#
loop_
_entity_poly.entity_id
_entity_poly.type
_entity_poly.pdbx_seq_one_letter_code
_entity_poly.pdbx_strand_id
1 'polypeptide(L)'
;MCFPLTECLVVSQISQIPEPSCGICDLTIAPDVESYELDCGCTYHLCCLMDDLEVLVECPQCKEEIIKSDALVLMILHQLQA
;
A
#
# COMPACT_ATOMS: atom_id res chain seq x y z
N MET A 1 2.93 -31.56 -45.19
CA MET A 1 3.39 -30.16 -45.20
C MET A 1 2.49 -29.39 -44.25
N CYS A 2 3.08 -28.87 -43.17
CA CYS A 2 2.55 -27.90 -42.19
C CYS A 2 1.38 -28.34 -41.29
N PHE A 3 1.33 -28.09 -39.98
CA PHE A 3 2.28 -27.97 -38.87
C PHE A 3 1.39 -28.18 -37.61
N PRO A 4 1.80 -28.98 -36.60
CA PRO A 4 1.13 -29.04 -35.31
C PRO A 4 1.57 -27.82 -34.48
N LEU A 5 0.70 -27.24 -33.64
CA LEU A 5 1.05 -26.47 -32.43
C LEU A 5 -0.24 -25.82 -31.87
N THR A 6 -0.95 -26.56 -31.04
CA THR A 6 -1.81 -25.96 -30.01
C THR A 6 -1.46 -26.65 -28.70
N GLU A 7 -0.25 -26.36 -28.22
CA GLU A 7 0.02 -26.50 -26.80
C GLU A 7 -0.89 -25.50 -26.10
N CYS A 8 -1.83 -26.04 -25.32
CA CYS A 8 -2.58 -25.28 -24.34
C CYS A 8 -1.57 -24.64 -23.39
N LEU A 9 -1.17 -23.41 -23.69
CA LEU A 9 -0.54 -22.52 -22.74
C LEU A 9 -1.48 -22.49 -21.54
N VAL A 10 -1.08 -23.20 -20.50
CA VAL A 10 -1.56 -23.00 -19.14
C VAL A 10 -1.17 -21.57 -18.83
N VAL A 11 -2.06 -20.64 -19.17
CA VAL A 11 -2.02 -19.29 -18.64
C VAL A 11 -2.22 -19.50 -17.16
N SER A 12 -1.11 -19.58 -16.43
CA SER A 12 -1.07 -19.31 -15.02
C SER A 12 -1.70 -17.93 -14.87
N GLN A 13 -3.01 -17.90 -14.64
CA GLN A 13 -3.72 -16.74 -14.13
C GLN A 13 -3.27 -16.58 -12.70
N ILE A 14 -2.01 -16.15 -12.54
CA ILE A 14 -1.58 -15.44 -11.36
C ILE A 14 -2.41 -14.17 -11.45
N SER A 15 -3.46 -14.09 -10.63
CA SER A 15 -4.22 -12.85 -10.44
C SER A 15 -3.20 -11.75 -10.24
N GLN A 16 -3.07 -10.84 -11.19
CA GLN A 16 -2.37 -9.58 -10.98
C GLN A 16 -3.27 -8.80 -10.03
N ILE A 17 -3.17 -9.12 -8.74
CA ILE A 17 -3.66 -8.24 -7.68
C ILE A 17 -2.86 -6.96 -7.90
N PRO A 18 -3.50 -5.81 -8.20
CA PRO A 18 -2.77 -4.57 -8.34
C PRO A 18 -1.99 -4.36 -7.05
N GLU A 19 -0.66 -4.38 -7.15
CA GLU A 19 0.20 -4.20 -5.99
C GLU A 19 -0.07 -2.78 -5.47
N PRO A 20 -0.45 -2.63 -4.19
CA PRO A 20 -0.75 -1.32 -3.64
C PRO A 20 0.49 -0.44 -3.76
N SER A 21 0.32 0.82 -4.16
CA SER A 21 1.40 1.79 -4.26
C SER A 21 1.28 2.80 -3.13
N CYS A 22 2.41 3.20 -2.57
CA CYS A 22 2.43 4.16 -1.49
C CYS A 22 2.25 5.58 -2.03
N GLY A 23 1.22 6.29 -1.55
CA GLY A 23 0.93 7.67 -1.97
C GLY A 23 1.91 8.76 -1.52
N ILE A 24 3.01 8.40 -0.85
CA ILE A 24 4.05 9.34 -0.41
C ILE A 24 5.29 9.20 -1.30
N CYS A 25 5.77 7.97 -1.51
CA CYS A 25 6.98 7.71 -2.28
C CYS A 25 6.73 7.19 -3.70
N ASP A 26 5.46 6.97 -4.08
CA ASP A 26 5.01 6.41 -5.36
C ASP A 26 5.61 5.03 -5.69
N LEU A 27 6.21 4.36 -4.70
CA LEU A 27 6.76 3.02 -4.84
C LEU A 27 5.71 1.96 -4.51
N THR A 28 5.80 0.85 -5.22
CA THR A 28 5.00 -0.35 -4.94
C THR A 28 5.32 -0.88 -3.54
N ILE A 29 4.27 -1.15 -2.77
CA ILE A 29 4.32 -1.79 -1.46
C ILE A 29 4.44 -3.29 -1.69
N ALA A 30 5.62 -3.83 -1.44
CA ALA A 30 5.85 -5.27 -1.51
C ALA A 30 5.13 -5.98 -0.34
N PRO A 31 4.69 -7.24 -0.51
CA PRO A 31 3.88 -7.96 0.48
C PRO A 31 4.62 -8.26 1.79
N ASP A 32 5.95 -8.18 1.79
CA ASP A 32 6.83 -8.33 2.94
C ASP A 32 7.14 -7.01 3.67
N VAL A 33 6.60 -5.88 3.19
CA VAL A 33 6.82 -4.57 3.78
C VAL A 33 5.63 -4.16 4.63
N GLU A 34 5.89 -3.57 5.80
CA GLU A 34 4.85 -3.04 6.66
C GLU A 34 4.11 -1.88 5.97
N SER A 35 2.79 -2.05 5.80
CA SER A 35 1.91 -1.07 5.18
C SER A 35 0.71 -0.77 6.05
N TYR A 36 0.22 0.47 5.97
CA TYR A 36 -0.99 0.92 6.63
C TYR A 36 -1.99 1.41 5.60
N GLU A 37 -3.24 0.96 5.70
CA GLU A 37 -4.36 1.48 4.92
C GLU A 37 -5.11 2.48 5.82
N LEU A 38 -5.19 3.73 5.38
CA LEU A 38 -6.00 4.75 6.05
C LEU A 38 -7.50 4.47 5.80
N ASP A 39 -8.38 5.03 6.63
CA ASP A 39 -9.84 4.95 6.48
C ASP A 39 -10.34 5.44 5.09
N CYS A 40 -9.60 6.34 4.44
CA CYS A 40 -9.87 6.80 3.07
C CYS A 40 -9.60 5.74 1.97
N GLY A 41 -9.08 4.57 2.33
CA GLY A 41 -8.70 3.48 1.41
C GLY A 41 -7.34 3.69 0.72
N CYS A 42 -6.61 4.75 1.06
CA CYS A 42 -5.25 4.95 0.56
C CYS A 42 -4.25 4.14 1.39
N THR A 43 -3.34 3.45 0.72
CA THR A 43 -2.33 2.60 1.33
C THR A 43 -0.96 3.28 1.31
N TYR A 44 -0.22 3.13 2.41
CA TYR A 44 1.10 3.73 2.57
C TYR A 44 2.06 2.74 3.21
N HIS A 45 3.36 2.88 2.95
CA HIS A 45 4.37 2.25 3.79
C HIS A 45 4.25 2.81 5.19
N LEU A 46 4.32 1.95 6.21
CA LEU A 46 4.24 2.39 7.59
C LEU A 46 5.35 3.39 7.91
N CYS A 47 6.58 3.13 7.46
CA CYS A 47 7.71 4.06 7.63
C CYS A 47 7.48 5.41 6.97
N CYS A 48 7.01 5.44 5.71
CA CYS A 48 6.74 6.71 5.02
C CYS A 48 5.63 7.50 5.73
N LEU A 49 4.59 6.80 6.19
CA LEU A 49 3.50 7.43 6.91
C LEU A 49 3.94 7.94 8.28
N MET A 50 4.84 7.23 8.96
CA MET A 50 5.42 7.61 10.25
C MET A 50 6.37 8.80 10.16
N ASP A 51 7.21 8.88 9.12
CA ASP A 51 8.12 10.01 8.90
C ASP A 51 7.35 11.34 8.74
N ASP A 52 6.18 11.31 8.10
CA ASP A 52 5.33 12.49 7.90
C ASP A 52 4.22 12.64 8.97
N LEU A 53 4.09 11.69 9.90
CA LEU A 53 2.93 11.58 10.81
C LEU A 53 2.74 12.78 11.75
N GLU A 54 3.82 13.42 12.18
CA GLU A 54 3.74 14.58 13.09
C GLU A 54 3.03 15.78 12.43
N VAL A 55 2.80 15.77 11.12
CA VAL A 55 2.25 16.88 10.35
C VAL A 55 0.97 16.52 9.59
N LEU A 56 0.68 15.22 9.38
CA LEU A 56 -0.44 14.79 8.55
C LEU A 56 -1.78 14.87 9.29
N VAL A 57 -2.51 15.97 9.04
CA VAL A 57 -3.93 16.14 9.40
C VAL A 57 -4.85 15.60 8.30
N GLU A 58 -4.34 15.55 7.06
CA GLU A 58 -5.05 15.12 5.86
C GLU A 58 -4.21 14.08 5.12
N CYS A 59 -4.89 13.18 4.43
CA CYS A 59 -4.27 12.18 3.59
C CYS A 59 -3.49 12.87 2.44
N PRO A 60 -2.19 12.58 2.24
CA PRO A 60 -1.39 13.30 1.25
C PRO A 60 -1.85 13.04 -0.20
N GLN A 61 -2.49 11.89 -0.46
CA GLN A 61 -2.96 11.52 -1.79
C GLN A 61 -4.36 12.06 -2.12
N CYS A 62 -5.35 11.82 -1.26
CA CYS A 62 -6.74 12.22 -1.52
C CYS A 62 -7.19 13.49 -0.79
N LYS A 63 -6.37 14.01 0.15
CA LYS A 63 -6.67 15.16 1.02
C LYS A 63 -7.90 14.99 1.90
N GLU A 64 -8.32 13.76 2.13
CA GLU A 64 -9.35 13.46 3.12
C GLU A 64 -8.78 13.61 4.53
N GLU A 65 -9.59 14.12 5.46
CA GLU A 65 -9.17 14.31 6.85
C GLU A 65 -8.82 12.94 7.47
N ILE A 66 -7.63 12.82 8.04
CA ILE A 66 -7.24 11.60 8.74
C ILE A 66 -8.03 11.57 10.05
N ILE A 67 -8.83 10.51 10.21
CA ILE A 67 -9.66 10.37 11.39
C ILE A 67 -8.76 10.20 12.62
N LYS A 68 -9.19 10.74 13.77
CA LYS A 68 -8.42 10.66 15.03
C LYS A 68 -8.08 9.22 15.44
N SER A 69 -8.85 8.22 15.01
CA SER A 69 -8.56 6.79 15.21
C SER A 69 -7.24 6.40 14.55
N ASP A 70 -7.10 6.68 13.25
CA ASP A 70 -5.89 6.39 12.48
C ASP A 70 -4.69 7.13 13.07
N ALA A 71 -4.85 8.41 13.41
CA ALA A 71 -3.80 9.20 14.05
C ALA A 71 -3.34 8.57 15.38
N LEU A 72 -4.26 8.12 16.24
CA LEU A 72 -3.92 7.46 17.50
C LEU A 72 -3.21 6.12 17.28
N VAL A 73 -3.65 5.31 16.32
CA VAL A 73 -3.01 4.03 16.00
C VAL A 73 -1.58 4.26 15.52
N LEU A 74 -1.39 5.21 14.60
CA LEU A 74 -0.08 5.54 14.06
C LEU A 74 0.85 6.11 15.14
N MET A 75 0.32 6.93 16.07
CA MET A 75 1.10 7.40 17.24
C MET A 75 1.52 6.27 18.17
N ILE A 76 0.66 5.27 18.41
CA ILE A 76 0.98 4.10 19.22
C ILE A 76 2.04 3.25 18.53
N LEU A 77 1.90 3.01 17.22
CA LEU A 77 2.89 2.27 16.44
C LEU A 77 4.26 2.94 16.48
N HIS A 78 4.30 4.27 16.36
CA HIS A 78 5.54 5.04 16.49
C HIS A 78 6.20 4.88 17.88
N GLN A 79 5.42 4.86 18.96
CA GLN A 79 5.96 4.64 20.31
C GLN A 79 6.47 3.21 20.56
N LEU A 80 5.97 2.22 19.83
CA LEU A 80 6.37 0.81 19.98
C LEU A 80 7.63 0.46 19.18
N GLN A 81 8.00 1.28 18.19
CA GLN A 81 9.20 1.08 17.36
C GLN A 81 10.45 1.84 17.90
N ALA A 82 10.32 2.65 18.95
CA ALA A 82 11.39 3.39 19.62
C ALA A 82 12.09 2.59 20.72
#